data_AF-A0A1Y1HXZ1-F1
#
_entry.id   AF-A0A1Y1HXZ1-F1
#
_cell.length_a   1.000
_cell.length_b   1.000
_cell.length_c   1.000
_cell.angle_alpha   90.00
_cell.angle_beta   90.00
_cell.angle_gamma   90.00
#
_symmetry.space_group_name_H-M   'P 1'
#
loop_
_entity.id
_entity.type
_entity.pdbx_description
1 polymer ?
#
loop_
_entity_poly.entity_id
_entity_poly.type
_entity_poly.pdbx_seq_one_letter_code
_entity_poly.pdbx_strand_id
1 'polypeptide(L)'
;MSSFDSLQSVEQRVIRVVNIAATVMEEMSSTSGPRQDRVTSLCSEFMSEIKEIQSRLREEIKNMTEYKPFENCDYVSQAKSTISAEKVSNLQRQLEELQKDVGRREPDANLPLEVVPLRTEISNGNHSLPMEPGGRESR
;
A
#
# COMPACT_ATOMS: atom_id res chain seq x y z
N MET A 1 16.32 -0.60 7.76
CA MET A 1 16.03 0.83 7.98
C MET A 1 14.71 1.12 7.30
N SER A 2 13.82 1.87 7.94
CA SER A 2 12.57 2.28 7.29
C SER A 2 12.85 3.32 6.20
N SER A 3 11.98 3.47 5.20
CA SER A 3 12.08 4.56 4.20
C SER A 3 12.15 5.95 4.86
N PHE A 4 11.53 6.09 6.04
CA PHE A 4 11.64 7.31 6.84
C PHE A 4 13.06 7.56 7.34
N ASP A 5 13.71 6.56 7.95
CA ASP A 5 15.10 6.70 8.45
C ASP A 5 16.07 7.01 7.31
N SER A 6 15.85 6.40 6.13
CA SER A 6 16.65 6.63 4.93
C SER A 6 16.54 8.07 4.44
N LEU A 7 15.32 8.60 4.32
CA LEU A 7 15.07 9.98 3.91
C LEU A 7 15.58 10.99 4.95
N GLN A 8 15.42 10.70 6.25
CA GLN A 8 16.00 11.53 7.31
C GLN A 8 17.53 11.56 7.21
N SER A 9 18.17 10.43 6.88
CA SER A 9 19.61 10.43 6.65
C SER A 9 20.01 11.25 5.42
N VAL A 10 19.18 11.28 4.36
CA VAL A 10 19.38 12.18 3.21
C VAL A 10 19.29 13.65 3.64
N GLU A 11 18.29 14.01 4.44
CA GLU A 11 18.12 15.38 4.96
C GLU A 11 19.38 15.85 5.71
N GLN A 12 19.91 15.02 6.61
CA GLN A 12 21.14 15.34 7.35
C GLN A 12 22.34 15.57 6.42
N ARG A 13 22.44 14.80 5.33
CA ARG A 13 23.49 14.99 4.32
C ARG A 13 23.31 16.27 3.52
N VAL A 14 22.08 16.65 3.18
CA VAL A 14 21.80 17.94 2.53
C VAL A 14 22.26 19.10 3.41
N ILE A 15 21.97 19.05 4.71
CA ILE A 15 22.46 20.05 5.68
C ILE A 15 24.00 20.10 5.67
N ARG A 16 24.66 18.93 5.69
CA ARG A 16 26.12 18.84 5.60
C ARG A 16 26.67 19.48 4.33
N VAL A 17 26.09 19.21 3.16
CA VAL A 17 26.49 19.79 1.87
C VAL A 17 26.41 21.31 1.90
N VAL A 18 25.34 21.87 2.46
CA VAL A 18 25.18 23.33 2.61
C VAL A 18 26.28 23.91 3.51
N ASN A 19 26.60 23.23 4.62
CA ASN A 19 27.67 23.66 5.52
C ASN A 19 29.06 23.60 4.86
N ILE A 20 29.32 22.56 4.05
CA ILE A 20 30.57 22.47 3.28
C ILE A 20 30.66 23.63 2.29
N ALA A 21 29.59 23.94 1.57
CA ALA A 21 29.56 25.07 0.64
C ALA A 21 29.79 26.41 1.35
N ALA A 22 29.19 26.62 2.52
CA ALA A 22 29.45 27.80 3.35
C ALA A 22 30.91 27.89 3.78
N THR A 23 31.50 26.78 4.21
CA THR A 23 32.93 26.71 4.61
C THR A 23 33.86 27.02 3.43
N VAL A 24 33.54 26.52 2.23
CA VAL A 24 34.31 26.85 1.01
C VAL A 24 34.22 28.34 0.71
N MET A 25 33.03 28.95 0.81
CA MET A 25 32.87 30.39 0.60
C MET A 25 33.68 31.21 1.61
N GLU A 26 33.68 30.81 2.88
CA GLU A 26 34.49 31.43 3.93
C GLU A 26 35.98 31.33 3.63
N GLU A 27 36.46 30.14 3.26
CA GLU A 27 37.86 29.91 2.90
C GLU A 27 38.30 30.75 1.67
N MET A 28 37.41 30.89 0.68
CA MET A 28 37.63 31.71 -0.51
C MET A 28 37.65 33.21 -0.21
N SER A 29 36.99 33.65 0.87
CA SER A 29 36.94 35.05 1.30
C SER A 29 38.11 35.48 2.18
N SER A 30 39.02 34.56 2.51
CA SER A 30 40.16 34.82 3.39
C SER A 30 41.09 35.93 2.88
N THR A 31 41.45 36.86 3.76
CA THR A 31 42.35 37.99 3.45
C THR A 31 43.79 37.55 3.13
N SER A 32 44.19 36.35 3.57
CA SER A 32 45.49 35.74 3.23
C SER A 32 45.46 34.95 1.91
N GLY A 33 44.32 34.95 1.21
CA GLY A 33 44.05 34.07 0.08
C GLY A 33 43.61 32.66 0.51
N PRO A 34 42.96 31.91 -0.39
CA PRO A 34 42.43 30.58 -0.08
C PRO A 34 43.54 29.54 0.08
N ARG A 35 43.42 28.69 1.11
CA ARG A 35 44.27 27.49 1.23
C ARG A 35 43.79 26.45 0.23
N GLN A 36 44.55 26.27 -0.85
CA GLN A 36 44.15 25.41 -1.97
C GLN A 36 43.90 23.96 -1.54
N ASP A 37 44.76 23.39 -0.70
CA ASP A 37 44.61 22.04 -0.14
C ASP A 37 43.30 21.88 0.63
N ARG A 38 42.94 22.88 1.44
CA ARG A 38 41.68 22.90 2.19
C ARG A 38 40.48 23.00 1.27
N VAL A 39 40.51 23.90 0.28
CA VAL A 39 39.42 24.06 -0.71
C VAL A 39 39.24 22.78 -1.52
N THR A 40 40.32 22.17 -2.00
CA THR A 40 40.26 20.91 -2.75
C THR A 40 39.66 19.78 -1.90
N SER A 41 40.06 19.68 -0.62
CA SER A 41 39.50 18.69 0.31
C SER A 41 38.00 18.90 0.53
N LEU A 42 37.55 20.14 0.79
CA LEU A 42 36.14 20.46 0.99
C LEU A 42 35.31 20.20 -0.28
N CYS A 43 35.82 20.56 -1.46
CA CYS A 43 35.14 20.26 -2.72
C CYS A 43 35.04 18.75 -2.99
N SER A 44 36.05 17.96 -2.59
CA SER A 44 35.98 16.51 -2.68
C SER A 44 34.92 15.92 -1.75
N GLU A 45 34.86 16.39 -0.50
CA GLU A 45 33.84 16.00 0.48
C GLU A 45 32.43 16.37 -0.01
N PHE A 46 32.25 17.59 -0.52
CA PHE A 46 31.01 18.07 -1.12
C PHE A 46 30.52 17.11 -2.23
N MET A 47 31.41 16.76 -3.17
CA MET A 47 31.06 15.88 -4.29
C MET A 47 30.74 14.46 -3.83
N SER A 48 31.41 13.97 -2.78
CA SER A 48 31.11 12.67 -2.17
C SER A 48 29.71 12.65 -1.54
N GLU A 49 29.37 13.67 -0.76
CA GLU A 49 28.04 13.80 -0.14
C GLU A 49 26.92 13.92 -1.18
N ILE A 50 27.13 14.70 -2.25
CA ILE A 50 26.17 14.79 -3.37
C ILE A 50 25.94 13.43 -4.04
N LYS A 51 27.00 12.66 -4.30
CA LYS A 51 26.87 11.34 -4.91
C LYS A 51 26.07 10.38 -4.02
N GLU A 52 26.32 10.41 -2.73
CA GLU A 52 25.62 9.57 -1.76
C GLU A 52 24.13 9.95 -1.65
N ILE A 53 23.82 11.25 -1.60
CA ILE A 53 22.44 11.75 -1.64
C ILE A 53 21.73 11.27 -2.91
N GLN A 54 22.37 11.40 -4.07
CA GLN A 54 21.81 10.95 -5.35
C GLN A 54 21.56 9.44 -5.37
N SER A 55 22.50 8.65 -4.87
CA SER A 55 22.38 7.19 -4.82
C SER A 55 21.18 6.77 -3.98
N ARG A 56 21.05 7.33 -2.77
CA ARG A 56 19.97 7.00 -1.84
C ARG A 56 18.60 7.44 -2.35
N LEU A 57 18.50 8.66 -2.89
CA LEU A 57 17.23 9.12 -3.45
C LEU A 57 16.77 8.25 -4.63
N ARG A 58 17.70 7.79 -5.48
CA ARG A 58 17.36 6.84 -6.56
C ARG A 58 16.85 5.51 -6.02
N GLU A 59 17.46 5.01 -4.94
CA GLU A 59 17.03 3.78 -4.28
C GLU A 59 15.64 3.95 -3.64
N GLU A 60 15.37 5.04 -2.93
CA GLU A 60 14.04 5.30 -2.35
C GLU A 60 12.96 5.49 -3.41
N ILE A 61 13.27 6.17 -4.52
CA ILE A 61 12.33 6.29 -5.65
C ILE A 61 12.02 4.90 -6.21
N LYS A 62 13.05 4.08 -6.44
CA LYS A 62 12.87 2.70 -6.92
C LYS A 62 11.99 1.91 -5.96
N ASN A 63 12.30 1.94 -4.67
CA ASN A 63 11.56 1.21 -3.64
C ASN A 63 10.09 1.68 -3.56
N MET A 64 9.83 2.98 -3.68
CA MET A 64 8.46 3.51 -3.69
C MET A 64 7.68 3.14 -4.96
N THR A 65 8.36 2.99 -6.10
CA THR A 65 7.72 2.50 -7.34
C THR A 65 7.51 0.99 -7.35
N GLU A 66 8.35 0.23 -6.64
CA GLU A 66 8.18 -1.21 -6.41
C GLU A 66 7.18 -1.50 -5.28
N TYR A 67 6.90 -0.51 -4.42
CA TYR A 67 5.88 -0.60 -3.40
C TYR A 67 4.50 -0.71 -4.04
N LYS A 68 3.92 -1.92 -3.99
CA LYS A 68 2.57 -2.22 -4.45
C LYS A 68 1.67 -2.50 -3.24
N PRO A 69 0.99 -1.48 -2.70
CA PRO A 69 0.23 -1.59 -1.45
C PRO A 69 -0.87 -2.66 -1.48
N PHE A 70 -1.38 -2.99 -2.67
CA PHE A 70 -2.49 -3.93 -2.85
C PHE A 70 -2.05 -5.34 -3.27
N GLU A 71 -0.79 -5.55 -3.63
CA GLU A 71 -0.33 -6.86 -4.12
C GLU A 71 -0.15 -7.86 -2.97
N ASN A 72 0.10 -7.37 -1.75
CA ASN A 72 0.16 -8.18 -0.51
C ASN A 72 -1.02 -7.89 0.45
N CYS A 73 -2.09 -7.24 -0.04
CA CYS A 73 -3.20 -6.89 0.83
C CYS A 73 -4.19 -8.06 0.91
N ASP A 74 -4.32 -8.65 2.11
CA ASP A 74 -5.27 -9.72 2.41
C ASP A 74 -6.73 -9.29 2.33
N TYR A 75 -7.03 -8.02 1.99
CA TYR A 75 -8.39 -7.48 1.91
C TYR A 75 -9.31 -8.34 1.03
N VAL A 76 -8.86 -8.75 -0.16
CA VAL A 76 -9.68 -9.58 -1.06
C VAL A 76 -9.95 -10.95 -0.43
N SER A 77 -8.97 -11.53 0.26
CA SER A 77 -9.11 -12.81 0.97
C SER A 77 -10.09 -12.68 2.15
N GLN A 78 -9.93 -11.64 2.98
CA GLN A 78 -10.80 -11.36 4.11
C GLN A 78 -12.24 -11.04 3.70
N ALA A 79 -12.43 -10.24 2.64
CA ALA A 79 -13.75 -9.95 2.10
C ALA A 79 -14.45 -11.23 1.65
N LYS A 80 -13.76 -12.11 0.91
CA LYS A 80 -14.30 -13.42 0.49
C LYS A 80 -14.65 -14.30 1.68
N SER A 81 -13.78 -14.37 2.69
CA SER A 81 -14.00 -15.15 3.91
C SER A 81 -15.18 -14.63 4.73
N THR A 82 -15.38 -13.31 4.78
CA THR A 82 -16.50 -12.69 5.50
C THR A 82 -17.82 -13.01 4.80
N ILE A 83 -17.86 -12.85 3.47
CA ILE A 83 -19.04 -13.17 2.65
C ILE A 83 -19.39 -14.66 2.76
N SER A 84 -18.40 -15.56 2.75
CA SER A 84 -18.67 -17.00 2.88
C SER A 84 -19.21 -17.36 4.27
N ALA A 85 -18.68 -16.74 5.33
CA ALA A 85 -19.17 -16.93 6.70
C ALA A 85 -20.63 -16.46 6.86
N GLU A 86 -20.99 -15.31 6.29
CA GLU A 86 -22.38 -14.84 6.28
C GLU A 86 -23.31 -15.76 5.50
N LYS A 87 -22.86 -16.28 4.34
CA LYS A 87 -23.65 -17.26 3.57
C LYS A 87 -23.95 -18.51 4.39
N VAL A 88 -22.95 -19.06 5.08
CA VAL A 88 -23.13 -20.24 5.95
C VAL A 88 -24.07 -19.93 7.11
N SER A 89 -23.89 -18.78 7.77
CA SER A 89 -24.74 -18.36 8.89
C SER A 89 -26.21 -18.20 8.46
N ASN A 90 -26.44 -17.67 7.26
CA ASN A 90 -27.78 -17.57 6.69
C ASN A 90 -28.40 -18.93 6.39
N LEU A 91 -27.64 -19.86 5.81
CA LEU A 91 -28.12 -21.22 5.55
C LEU A 91 -28.45 -21.96 6.86
N GLN A 92 -27.61 -21.80 7.89
CA GLN A 92 -27.86 -22.38 9.20
C GLN A 92 -29.17 -21.86 9.80
N ARG A 93 -29.40 -20.54 9.75
CA ARG A 93 -30.66 -19.94 10.23
C ARG A 93 -31.88 -20.50 9.48
N GLN A 94 -31.82 -20.58 8.16
CA GLN A 94 -32.91 -21.14 7.36
C GLN A 94 -33.17 -22.62 7.70
N LEU A 95 -32.12 -23.40 7.97
CA LEU A 95 -32.26 -24.79 8.36
C LEU A 95 -32.91 -24.94 9.74
N GLU A 96 -32.54 -24.10 10.71
CA GLU A 96 -33.15 -24.07 12.05
C GLU A 96 -34.63 -23.69 11.99
N GLU A 97 -35.01 -22.77 11.09
CA GLU A 97 -36.41 -22.42 10.83
C GLU A 97 -37.19 -23.61 10.27
N LEU A 98 -36.67 -24.26 9.21
CA LEU A 98 -37.29 -25.45 8.64
C LEU A 98 -37.41 -26.60 9.65
N GLN A 99 -36.39 -26.81 10.50
CA GLN A 99 -36.44 -27.84 11.53
C GLN A 99 -37.52 -27.56 12.58
N LYS A 100 -37.72 -26.29 12.95
CA LYS A 100 -38.82 -25.89 13.86
C LYS A 100 -40.18 -26.11 13.20
N ASP A 101 -40.31 -25.82 11.91
CA ASP A 101 -41.56 -26.02 11.16
C ASP A 101 -41.90 -27.51 11.01
N VAL A 102 -40.89 -28.35 10.75
CA VAL A 102 -41.05 -29.82 10.75
C VAL A 102 -41.43 -30.34 12.13
N GLY A 103 -40.83 -29.82 13.20
CA GLY A 103 -41.16 -30.21 14.58
C GLY A 103 -42.55 -29.76 15.05
N ARG A 104 -43.17 -28.77 14.38
CA ARG A 104 -44.55 -28.31 14.64
C ARG A 104 -45.61 -29.00 13.80
N ARG A 105 -45.23 -29.81 12.80
CA ARG A 105 -46.20 -30.68 12.12
C ARG A 105 -46.55 -31.84 13.05
N GLU A 106 -47.76 -31.79 13.62
CA GLU A 106 -48.44 -32.99 14.11
C GLU A 106 -48.47 -34.05 12.98
N PRO A 107 -48.44 -35.36 13.30
CA PRO A 107 -48.55 -36.43 12.33
C PRO A 107 -50.00 -36.52 11.83
N ASP A 108 -50.52 -35.46 11.20
CA ASP A 108 -51.79 -35.53 10.50
C ASP A 108 -51.54 -36.23 9.18
N ALA A 109 -51.97 -37.49 9.14
CA ALA A 109 -51.98 -38.29 7.97
C ALA A 109 -52.73 -37.53 6.85
N ASN A 110 -52.05 -37.35 5.72
CA ASN A 110 -52.64 -37.20 4.39
C ASN A 110 -53.01 -35.77 3.90
N LEU A 111 -52.12 -34.78 4.03
CA LEU A 111 -52.11 -33.62 3.11
C LEU A 111 -50.87 -33.65 2.18
N PRO A 112 -51.04 -33.48 0.86
CA PRO A 112 -49.92 -33.44 -0.07
C PRO A 112 -49.04 -32.23 0.23
N LEU A 113 -47.72 -32.45 0.27
CA LEU A 113 -46.71 -31.41 0.39
C LEU A 113 -46.89 -30.41 -0.77
N GLU A 114 -47.40 -29.21 -0.48
CA GLU A 114 -47.37 -28.12 -1.44
C GLU A 114 -45.91 -27.69 -1.63
N VAL A 115 -45.35 -28.00 -2.80
CA VAL A 115 -43.99 -27.63 -3.16
C VAL A 115 -43.98 -26.12 -3.40
N VAL A 116 -43.65 -25.35 -2.36
CA VAL A 116 -43.42 -23.91 -2.52
C VAL A 116 -42.09 -23.73 -3.24
N PRO A 117 -42.06 -23.12 -4.44
CA PRO A 117 -40.82 -22.94 -5.19
C PRO A 117 -39.87 -22.03 -4.42
N LEU A 118 -38.61 -22.47 -4.29
CA LEU A 118 -37.53 -21.69 -3.70
C LEU A 118 -37.38 -20.39 -4.51
N ARG A 119 -37.68 -19.24 -3.89
CA ARG A 119 -37.51 -17.92 -4.51
C ARG A 119 -36.03 -17.57 -4.52
N THR A 120 -35.30 -18.04 -5.54
CA THR A 120 -33.90 -17.64 -5.79
C THR A 120 -33.86 -16.23 -6.37
N GLU A 121 -33.98 -15.22 -5.51
CA GLU A 121 -33.55 -13.86 -5.84
C GLU A 121 -32.01 -13.82 -5.73
N ILE A 122 -31.32 -14.39 -6.71
CA ILE A 122 -29.89 -14.13 -6.90
C ILE A 122 -29.82 -12.72 -7.48
N SER A 123 -29.61 -11.73 -6.61
CA SER A 123 -29.16 -10.40 -7.04
C SER A 123 -27.77 -10.57 -7.63
N ASN A 124 -27.70 -10.76 -8.95
CA ASN A 124 -26.47 -10.61 -9.72
C ASN A 124 -26.06 -9.14 -9.67
N GLY A 125 -25.42 -8.74 -8.58
CA GLY A 125 -24.72 -7.48 -8.45
C GLY A 125 -23.50 -7.48 -9.36
N ASN A 126 -23.71 -7.23 -10.65
CA ASN A 126 -22.67 -6.75 -11.54
C ASN A 126 -22.22 -5.37 -11.07
N HIS A 127 -21.30 -5.32 -10.10
CA HIS A 127 -20.48 -4.14 -9.89
C HIS A 127 -19.27 -4.25 -10.79
N SER A 128 -19.38 -3.61 -11.96
CA SER A 128 -18.23 -3.21 -12.75
C SER A 128 -17.27 -2.42 -11.86
N LEU A 129 -16.08 -2.97 -11.62
CA LEU A 129 -14.98 -2.23 -11.01
C LEU A 129 -14.63 -1.05 -11.94
N PRO A 130 -14.38 0.16 -11.42
CA PRO A 130 -13.87 1.25 -12.23
C PRO A 130 -12.48 0.88 -12.76
N MET A 131 -12.32 1.04 -14.07
CA MET A 131 -11.10 0.81 -14.84
C MET A 131 -9.92 1.62 -14.30
N GLU A 132 -8.75 0.98 -14.28
CA GLU A 132 -7.43 1.55 -14.06
C GLU A 132 -7.15 2.78 -14.94
N PRO A 133 -6.34 3.76 -14.46
CA PRO A 133 -5.95 4.91 -15.26
C PRO A 133 -4.98 4.50 -16.37
N GLY A 134 -5.32 4.90 -17.60
CA GLY A 134 -4.60 4.58 -18.83
C GLY A 134 -3.11 4.96 -18.80
N GLY A 135 -2.30 4.03 -19.32
CA GLY A 135 -0.93 4.28 -19.72
C GLY A 135 -0.86 5.40 -20.76
N ARG A 136 0.06 6.33 -20.54
CA ARG A 136 0.44 7.34 -21.55
C ARG A 136 1.20 6.63 -22.66
N GLU A 137 0.58 6.59 -23.83
CA GLU A 137 1.25 6.24 -25.07
C GLU A 137 2.13 7.42 -25.52
N SER A 138 3.39 7.10 -25.80
CA SER A 138 4.41 8.03 -26.27
C SER A 138 4.09 8.52 -27.70
N ARG A 139 4.22 9.84 -27.91
CA ARG A 139 4.66 10.40 -29.19
C ARG A 139 5.47 11.66 -28.95
#